data_AF-E5Y932-F1
#
_entry.id   AF-E5Y932-F1
#
_cell.length_a   1.000
_cell.length_b   1.000
_cell.length_c   1.000
_cell.angle_alpha   90.00
_cell.angle_beta   90.00
_cell.angle_gamma   90.00
#
_symmetry.space_group_name_H-M   'P 1'
#
loop_
_entity.id
_entity.type
_entity.pdbx_description
1 polymer ?
#
loop_
_entity_poly.entity_id
_entity_poly.type
_entity_poly.pdbx_seq_one_letter_code
_entity_poly.pdbx_strand_id
1 'polypeptide(L)'
;MSTIIRSDIRILDSLLALNLNISVWSARKKMCLEDFGGAELPPEDLASLGSKRIADPDSLKIFTTLKARAFNYLDRHGIRFMSGWAIPEDKAGDIIDELIQIRETFLHEKETFLADYDQSIENWINRHCKWGNIIRESTVGLDYVRSRLSFSWQLYKVSPLTDHDNPNAVCESGLNEEVEGLAGTLFNEIANSATEIWQKVYAGKDTVTHKALSPLKTLHQKLCGLTFVEPHVAPVASLIQTAINSIPAKGNITGKDILLLQGVVSMLRDPSSMLQHSQRLIEGHSPQDVMSALLANDVFAVCQSPDIPAEISLPPVHQRQSANIPNIGLW
;
A
#
# COMPACT_ATOMS: atom_id res chain seq x y z
N MET A 1 23.90 14.66 -10.96
CA MET A 1 24.01 14.76 -9.49
C MET A 1 22.60 14.72 -8.95
N SER A 2 22.19 13.63 -8.31
CA SER A 2 20.87 13.48 -7.70
C SER A 2 20.85 14.30 -6.40
N THR A 3 20.12 15.41 -6.39
CA THR A 3 19.87 16.19 -5.17
C THR A 3 19.04 15.31 -4.23
N ILE A 4 19.64 14.82 -3.14
CA ILE A 4 18.91 14.08 -2.12
C ILE A 4 18.04 15.08 -1.37
N ILE A 5 16.72 14.93 -1.48
CA ILE A 5 15.76 15.75 -0.75
C ILE A 5 15.60 15.16 0.64
N ARG A 6 15.74 16.00 1.65
CA ARG A 6 15.63 15.64 3.06
C ARG A 6 14.57 16.50 3.73
N SER A 7 13.66 15.87 4.44
CA SER A 7 12.67 16.58 5.24
C SER A 7 13.29 17.11 6.54
N ASP A 8 12.85 18.29 6.98
CA ASP A 8 13.30 18.91 8.23
C ASP A 8 12.58 18.31 9.43
N ILE A 9 13.28 18.09 10.55
CA ILE A 9 12.70 17.53 11.78
C ILE A 9 11.46 18.29 12.28
N ARG A 10 11.34 19.59 11.96
CA ARG A 10 10.19 20.45 12.29
C ARG A 10 8.86 19.98 11.67
N ILE A 11 8.87 19.12 10.66
CA ILE A 11 7.62 18.58 10.10
C ILE A 11 6.83 17.75 11.12
N LEU A 12 7.50 17.26 12.18
CA LEU A 12 6.86 16.58 13.30
C LEU A 12 5.80 17.44 14.01
N ASP A 13 5.91 18.78 13.92
CA ASP A 13 4.94 19.69 14.51
C ASP A 13 3.59 19.69 13.78
N SER A 14 3.58 19.27 12.50
CA SER A 14 2.43 19.30 11.59
C SER A 14 1.92 17.90 11.20
N LEU A 15 2.47 16.84 11.79
CA LEU A 15 2.04 15.47 11.54
C LEU A 15 1.70 14.72 12.83
N LEU A 16 0.84 13.73 12.69
CA LEU A 16 0.59 12.71 13.69
C LEU A 16 0.98 11.35 13.15
N ALA A 17 1.57 10.51 13.99
CA ALA A 17 1.85 9.13 13.67
C ALA A 17 0.65 8.25 14.04
N LEU A 18 0.20 7.45 13.09
CA LEU A 18 -0.91 6.52 13.23
C LEU A 18 -0.42 5.10 12.98
N ASN A 19 -0.58 4.22 13.98
CA ASN A 19 -0.35 2.80 13.85
C ASN A 19 -1.70 2.06 13.83
N LEU A 20 -2.01 1.39 12.72
CA LEU A 20 -3.24 0.62 12.55
C LEU A 20 -2.97 -0.87 12.75
N ASN A 21 -3.65 -1.48 13.72
CA ASN A 21 -3.57 -2.90 14.01
C ASN A 21 -4.91 -3.59 13.77
N ILE A 22 -4.98 -4.39 12.70
CA ILE A 22 -6.14 -5.21 12.34
C ILE A 22 -5.72 -6.67 12.22
N SER A 23 -6.26 -7.50 13.11
CA SER A 23 -6.12 -8.96 13.07
C SER A 23 -7.35 -9.59 12.44
N VAL A 24 -7.11 -10.51 11.50
CA VAL A 24 -8.15 -11.34 10.88
C VAL A 24 -7.76 -12.79 11.04
N TRP A 25 -8.64 -13.60 11.62
CA TRP A 25 -8.44 -15.04 11.72
C TRP A 25 -8.34 -15.66 10.31
N SER A 26 -7.31 -16.46 10.07
CA SER A 26 -7.02 -16.98 8.72
C SER A 26 -7.89 -18.19 8.32
N ALA A 27 -8.59 -18.80 9.27
CA ALA A 27 -9.29 -20.09 9.11
C ALA A 27 -8.44 -21.18 8.44
N ARG A 28 -7.13 -21.20 8.74
CA ARG A 28 -6.19 -22.19 8.22
C ARG A 28 -5.46 -22.90 9.34
N LYS A 29 -5.17 -24.19 9.13
CA LYS A 29 -4.32 -25.01 9.99
C LYS A 29 -3.26 -25.72 9.13
N LYS A 30 -2.06 -25.94 9.66
CA LYS A 30 -1.03 -26.76 8.99
C LYS A 30 -1.63 -28.15 8.73
N MET A 31 -1.35 -28.73 7.57
CA MET A 31 -1.67 -30.14 7.36
C MET A 31 -0.69 -31.00 8.15
N CYS A 32 -1.18 -32.06 8.77
CA CYS A 32 -0.38 -32.98 9.58
C CYS A 32 -0.33 -34.35 8.91
N LEU A 33 0.63 -35.19 9.32
CA LEU A 33 0.85 -36.52 8.73
C LEU A 33 -0.40 -37.40 8.83
N GLU A 34 -1.16 -37.26 9.93
CA GLU A 34 -2.39 -38.00 10.18
C GLU A 34 -3.46 -37.71 9.12
N ASP A 35 -3.43 -36.52 8.50
CA ASP A 35 -4.37 -36.12 7.46
C ASP A 35 -4.24 -36.95 6.16
N PHE A 36 -3.09 -37.61 5.97
CA PHE A 36 -2.76 -38.35 4.74
C PHE A 36 -3.01 -39.86 4.84
N GLY A 37 -3.53 -40.37 5.96
CA GLY A 37 -3.95 -41.76 6.09
C GLY A 37 -2.84 -42.79 5.82
N GLY A 38 -1.58 -42.44 6.13
CA GLY A 38 -0.43 -43.33 5.96
C GLY A 38 0.29 -43.24 4.61
N ALA A 39 0.06 -42.20 3.80
CA ALA A 39 0.86 -41.96 2.60
C ALA A 39 2.34 -41.72 2.94
N GLU A 40 3.26 -42.25 2.14
CA GLU A 40 4.68 -41.85 2.20
C GLU A 40 4.82 -40.40 1.71
N LEU A 41 5.31 -39.54 2.60
CA LEU A 41 5.49 -38.12 2.34
C LEU A 41 6.98 -37.76 2.24
N PRO A 42 7.32 -36.75 1.43
CA PRO A 42 8.70 -36.27 1.32
C PRO A 42 9.24 -35.77 2.68
N PRO A 43 10.56 -35.82 2.90
CA PRO A 43 11.19 -35.25 4.10
C PRO A 43 10.85 -33.77 4.31
N GLU A 44 10.76 -33.32 5.57
CA GLU A 44 10.33 -31.93 5.90
C GLU A 44 11.32 -30.86 5.41
N ASP A 45 12.61 -31.20 5.26
CA ASP A 45 13.64 -30.33 4.66
C ASP A 45 13.53 -30.24 3.14
N LEU A 46 12.80 -31.17 2.51
CA LEU A 46 12.51 -31.16 1.08
C LEU A 46 11.20 -30.44 0.76
N ALA A 47 10.13 -30.66 1.54
CA ALA A 47 8.81 -30.05 1.29
C ALA A 47 7.93 -29.91 2.54
N SER A 48 7.21 -28.78 2.63
CA SER A 48 6.20 -28.56 3.67
C SER A 48 4.82 -29.08 3.21
N LEU A 49 4.04 -29.67 4.14
CA LEU A 49 2.71 -30.25 3.88
C LEU A 49 1.62 -29.21 3.52
N GLY A 50 1.91 -27.91 3.68
CA GLY A 50 0.96 -26.85 3.39
C GLY A 50 -0.11 -26.66 4.48
N SER A 51 -1.28 -26.15 4.07
CA SER A 51 -2.36 -25.76 4.99
C SER A 51 -3.74 -26.16 4.50
N LYS A 52 -4.62 -26.59 5.41
CA LYS A 52 -6.04 -26.86 5.16
C LYS A 52 -6.92 -25.71 5.67
N ARG A 53 -8.08 -25.52 5.04
CA ARG A 53 -9.08 -24.53 5.45
C ARG A 53 -10.10 -25.18 6.38
N ILE A 54 -10.32 -24.55 7.52
CA ILE A 54 -11.22 -25.06 8.56
C ILE A 54 -12.57 -24.34 8.62
N ALA A 55 -12.72 -23.22 7.90
CA ALA A 55 -13.99 -22.53 7.69
C ALA A 55 -14.11 -22.08 6.22
N ASP A 56 -15.33 -21.72 5.81
CA ASP A 56 -15.58 -21.18 4.47
C ASP A 56 -14.81 -19.86 4.28
N PRO A 57 -13.89 -19.75 3.30
CA PRO A 57 -13.17 -18.51 3.03
C PRO A 57 -14.10 -17.32 2.75
N ASP A 58 -15.29 -17.57 2.22
CA ASP A 58 -16.24 -16.53 1.83
C ASP A 58 -16.81 -15.81 3.06
N SER A 59 -16.95 -16.53 4.18
CA SER A 59 -17.39 -15.96 5.47
C SER A 59 -16.42 -14.92 6.04
N LEU A 60 -15.13 -14.98 5.64
CA LEU A 60 -14.09 -14.08 6.13
C LEU A 60 -13.73 -12.95 5.15
N LYS A 61 -14.27 -12.98 3.92
CA LYS A 61 -13.96 -11.98 2.89
C LYS A 61 -14.23 -10.56 3.38
N ILE A 62 -15.34 -10.34 4.08
CA ILE A 62 -15.73 -9.01 4.56
C ILE A 62 -14.65 -8.38 5.46
N PHE A 63 -14.04 -9.14 6.36
CA PHE A 63 -12.95 -8.65 7.23
C PHE A 63 -11.71 -8.28 6.42
N THR A 64 -11.34 -9.09 5.42
CA THR A 64 -10.22 -8.75 4.52
C THR A 64 -10.50 -7.52 3.66
N THR A 65 -11.74 -7.35 3.21
CA THR A 65 -12.19 -6.16 2.47
C THR A 65 -12.15 -4.90 3.34
N LEU A 66 -12.65 -4.97 4.58
CA LEU A 66 -12.62 -3.84 5.52
C LEU A 66 -11.19 -3.48 5.93
N LYS A 67 -10.33 -4.49 6.15
CA LYS A 67 -8.90 -4.27 6.36
C LYS A 67 -8.27 -3.54 5.17
N ALA A 68 -8.48 -4.03 3.95
CA ALA A 68 -7.97 -3.37 2.75
C ALA A 68 -8.52 -1.95 2.60
N ARG A 69 -9.80 -1.71 2.92
CA ARG A 69 -10.42 -0.38 2.90
C ARG A 69 -9.69 0.58 3.84
N ALA A 70 -9.43 0.17 5.09
CA ALA A 70 -8.72 1.01 6.07
C ALA A 70 -7.28 1.34 5.62
N PHE A 71 -6.53 0.32 5.15
CA PHE A 71 -5.16 0.51 4.65
C PHE A 71 -5.13 1.45 3.44
N ASN A 72 -5.98 1.21 2.44
CA ASN A 72 -6.07 2.04 1.25
C ASN A 72 -6.51 3.47 1.57
N TYR A 73 -7.34 3.67 2.59
CA TYR A 73 -7.74 4.99 3.02
C TYR A 73 -6.55 5.75 3.63
N LEU A 74 -5.80 5.13 4.54
CA LEU A 74 -4.58 5.72 5.09
C LEU A 74 -3.51 5.98 4.03
N ASP A 75 -3.30 5.07 3.08
CA ASP A 75 -2.35 5.25 1.98
C ASP A 75 -2.72 6.42 1.05
N ARG A 76 -3.99 6.85 1.01
CA ARG A 76 -4.45 8.03 0.25
C ARG A 76 -4.25 9.34 0.99
N HIS A 77 -4.30 9.32 2.33
CA HIS A 77 -4.33 10.52 3.15
C HIS A 77 -3.03 10.77 3.93
N GLY A 78 -2.16 9.77 4.04
CA GLY A 78 -0.85 9.85 4.69
C GLY A 78 0.26 9.23 3.86
N ILE A 79 1.42 9.10 4.50
CA ILE A 79 2.63 8.47 3.97
C ILE A 79 3.18 7.48 4.98
N ARG A 80 3.90 6.45 4.51
CA ARG A 80 4.55 5.49 5.40
C ARG A 80 5.56 6.19 6.29
N PHE A 81 5.46 5.92 7.58
CA PHE A 81 6.33 6.49 8.59
C PHE A 81 6.47 5.49 9.74
N MET A 82 7.71 5.07 10.02
CA MET A 82 8.00 3.98 10.96
C MET A 82 7.14 2.74 10.65
N SER A 83 6.41 2.21 11.64
CA SER A 83 5.53 1.04 11.50
C SER A 83 4.10 1.38 11.06
N GLY A 84 3.83 2.62 10.67
CA GLY A 84 2.48 3.11 10.38
C GLY A 84 2.45 4.19 9.31
N TRP A 85 1.66 5.24 9.57
CA TRP A 85 1.48 6.38 8.68
C TRP A 85 1.75 7.68 9.41
N ALA A 86 2.42 8.62 8.75
CA ALA A 86 2.35 10.03 9.10
C ALA A 86 1.13 10.62 8.37
N ILE A 87 0.22 11.23 9.14
CA ILE A 87 -0.95 11.93 8.62
C ILE A 87 -0.87 13.42 8.95
N PRO A 88 -1.44 14.31 8.12
CA PRO A 88 -1.51 15.73 8.42
C PRO A 88 -2.35 15.98 9.67
N GLU A 89 -1.87 16.80 10.61
CA GLU A 89 -2.57 17.07 11.88
C GLU A 89 -3.95 17.72 11.65
N ASP A 90 -4.05 18.61 10.67
CA ASP A 90 -5.29 19.31 10.28
C ASP A 90 -6.37 18.37 9.69
N LYS A 91 -5.97 17.21 9.15
CA LYS A 91 -6.87 16.20 8.58
C LYS A 91 -7.13 15.02 9.50
N ALA A 92 -6.54 15.00 10.69
CA ALA A 92 -6.61 13.85 11.58
C ALA A 92 -8.05 13.52 11.99
N GLY A 93 -8.90 14.54 12.24
CA GLY A 93 -10.31 14.35 12.59
C GLY A 93 -11.07 13.52 11.54
N ASP A 94 -11.06 14.00 10.29
CA ASP A 94 -11.72 13.31 9.17
C ASP A 94 -11.21 11.88 8.98
N ILE A 95 -9.90 11.67 9.15
CA ILE A 95 -9.28 10.36 9.01
C ILE A 95 -9.76 9.39 10.10
N ILE A 96 -9.83 9.86 11.34
CA ILE A 96 -10.29 9.06 12.47
C ILE A 96 -11.77 8.73 12.34
N ASP A 97 -12.60 9.66 11.89
CA ASP A 97 -14.04 9.43 11.68
C ASP A 97 -14.29 8.30 10.67
N GLU A 98 -13.56 8.27 9.55
CA GLU A 98 -13.66 7.15 8.59
C GLU A 98 -13.17 5.83 9.21
N LEU A 99 -12.06 5.83 9.97
CA LEU A 99 -11.59 4.62 10.65
C LEU A 99 -12.60 4.10 11.69
N ILE A 100 -13.30 4.99 12.39
CA ILE A 100 -14.39 4.62 13.30
C ILE A 100 -15.50 3.90 12.54
N GLN A 101 -15.96 4.44 11.41
CA GLN A 101 -17.02 3.81 10.60
C GLN A 101 -16.62 2.42 10.09
N ILE A 102 -15.37 2.28 9.63
CA ILE A 102 -14.85 0.99 9.18
C ILE A 102 -14.77 0.01 10.35
N ARG A 103 -14.29 0.45 11.53
CA ARG A 103 -14.22 -0.37 12.74
C ARG A 103 -15.59 -0.82 13.20
N GLU A 104 -16.58 0.06 13.24
CA GLU A 104 -17.94 -0.28 13.65
C GLU A 104 -18.55 -1.34 12.73
N THR A 105 -18.36 -1.20 11.41
CA THR A 105 -18.76 -2.23 10.45
C THR A 105 -18.03 -3.55 10.72
N PHE A 106 -16.72 -3.51 10.97
CA PHE A 106 -15.93 -4.70 11.29
C PHE A 106 -16.41 -5.41 12.56
N LEU A 107 -16.69 -4.65 13.62
CA LEU A 107 -17.15 -5.20 14.90
C LEU A 107 -18.58 -5.75 14.78
N HIS A 108 -19.44 -5.12 13.99
CA HIS A 108 -20.76 -5.64 13.70
C HIS A 108 -20.69 -6.99 12.97
N GLU A 109 -19.93 -7.06 11.86
CA GLU A 109 -19.71 -8.30 11.11
C GLU A 109 -19.05 -9.38 11.96
N LYS A 110 -18.17 -9.00 12.88
CA LYS A 110 -17.54 -9.92 13.84
C LYS A 110 -18.60 -10.58 14.73
N GLU A 111 -19.50 -9.82 15.33
CA GLU A 111 -20.53 -10.43 16.19
C GLU A 111 -21.52 -11.27 15.38
N THR A 112 -21.89 -10.84 14.16
CA THR A 112 -22.71 -11.63 13.24
C THR A 112 -22.05 -12.97 12.89
N PHE A 113 -20.77 -12.95 12.52
CA PHE A 113 -20.01 -14.16 12.21
C PHE A 113 -19.86 -15.09 13.41
N LEU A 114 -19.57 -14.54 14.60
CA LEU A 114 -19.43 -15.34 15.82
C LEU A 114 -20.76 -15.96 16.26
N ALA A 115 -21.89 -15.30 16.03
CA ALA A 115 -23.22 -15.84 16.33
C ALA A 115 -23.58 -17.05 15.44
N ASP A 116 -23.10 -17.09 14.19
CA ASP A 116 -23.33 -18.17 13.23
C ASP A 116 -22.16 -19.18 13.14
N TYR A 117 -21.12 -19.03 13.97
CA TYR A 117 -19.86 -19.74 13.81
C TYR A 117 -20.01 -21.27 13.74
N ASP A 118 -20.65 -21.88 14.74
CA ASP A 118 -20.79 -23.34 14.82
C ASP A 118 -21.57 -23.90 13.61
N GLN A 119 -22.64 -23.20 13.21
CA GLN A 119 -23.44 -23.58 12.04
C GLN A 119 -22.64 -23.43 10.73
N SER A 120 -21.85 -22.36 10.61
CA SER A 120 -20.96 -22.13 9.46
C SER A 120 -19.90 -23.23 9.32
N ILE A 121 -19.31 -23.66 10.43
CA ILE A 121 -18.34 -24.76 10.45
C ILE A 121 -18.99 -26.10 10.07
N GLU A 122 -20.16 -26.43 10.63
CA GLU A 122 -20.86 -27.66 10.26
C GLU A 122 -21.28 -27.65 8.78
N ASN A 123 -21.74 -26.51 8.26
CA ASN A 123 -22.03 -26.36 6.83
C ASN A 123 -20.78 -26.61 5.96
N TRP A 124 -19.62 -26.09 6.38
CA TRP A 124 -18.35 -26.31 5.70
C TRP A 124 -17.93 -27.79 5.72
N ILE A 125 -18.08 -28.46 6.86
CA ILE A 125 -17.80 -29.89 7.02
C ILE A 125 -18.72 -30.73 6.12
N ASN A 126 -20.02 -30.42 6.10
CA ASN A 126 -21.01 -31.14 5.30
C ASN A 126 -20.75 -30.98 3.79
N ARG A 127 -20.36 -29.77 3.36
CA ARG A 127 -19.94 -29.50 1.98
C ARG A 127 -18.72 -30.33 1.56
N HIS A 128 -17.86 -30.67 2.51
CA HIS A 128 -16.65 -31.47 2.29
C HIS A 128 -16.71 -32.81 3.03
N CYS A 129 -17.84 -33.52 2.95
CA CYS A 129 -18.12 -34.73 3.72
C CYS A 129 -17.00 -35.80 3.71
N LYS A 130 -16.32 -36.00 2.56
CA LYS A 130 -15.18 -36.93 2.43
C LYS A 130 -14.00 -36.60 3.34
N TRP A 131 -13.83 -35.32 3.68
CA TRP A 131 -12.75 -34.78 4.50
C TRP A 131 -13.27 -34.25 5.85
N GLY A 132 -14.53 -34.54 6.19
CA GLY A 132 -15.22 -33.91 7.30
C GLY A 132 -14.57 -34.18 8.66
N ASN A 133 -14.05 -35.39 8.89
CA ASN A 133 -13.35 -35.73 10.13
C ASN A 133 -12.07 -34.93 10.30
N ILE A 134 -11.26 -34.81 9.23
CA ILE A 134 -10.02 -34.01 9.23
C ILE A 134 -10.28 -32.55 9.57
N ILE A 135 -11.36 -31.99 9.02
CA ILE A 135 -11.76 -30.60 9.30
C ILE A 135 -12.25 -30.48 10.75
N ARG A 136 -13.12 -31.39 11.21
CA ARG A 136 -13.71 -31.39 12.55
C ARG A 136 -12.65 -31.43 13.65
N GLU A 137 -11.65 -32.31 13.53
CA GLU A 137 -10.49 -32.42 14.45
C GLU A 137 -9.59 -31.17 14.44
N SER A 138 -9.75 -30.32 13.43
CA SER A 138 -8.94 -29.12 13.23
C SER A 138 -9.63 -27.83 13.61
N THR A 139 -10.90 -27.89 14.01
CA THR A 139 -11.69 -26.74 14.46
C THR A 139 -11.07 -26.11 15.71
N VAL A 140 -11.41 -24.85 15.94
CA VAL A 140 -10.97 -24.05 17.09
C VAL A 140 -12.18 -23.49 17.81
N GLY A 141 -12.06 -23.25 19.12
CA GLY A 141 -13.16 -22.71 19.92
C GLY A 141 -13.52 -21.26 19.55
N LEU A 142 -14.76 -20.87 19.82
CA LEU A 142 -15.30 -19.54 19.55
C LEU A 142 -14.45 -18.42 20.15
N ASP A 143 -13.99 -18.55 21.40
CA ASP A 143 -13.19 -17.53 22.09
C ASP A 143 -11.84 -17.29 21.42
N TYR A 144 -11.22 -18.36 20.90
CA TYR A 144 -10.00 -18.24 20.13
C TYR A 144 -10.24 -17.40 18.87
N VAL A 145 -11.31 -17.69 18.11
CA VAL A 145 -11.66 -16.95 16.90
C VAL A 145 -11.99 -15.48 17.23
N ARG A 146 -12.76 -15.26 18.29
CA ARG A 146 -13.12 -13.92 18.81
C ARG A 146 -11.87 -13.08 19.11
N SER A 147 -10.84 -13.68 19.71
CA SER A 147 -9.57 -12.99 20.02
C SER A 147 -8.75 -12.65 18.77
N ARG A 148 -8.89 -13.42 17.68
CA ARG A 148 -8.15 -13.25 16.43
C ARG A 148 -8.79 -12.28 15.44
N LEU A 149 -9.98 -11.79 15.74
CA LEU A 149 -10.68 -10.73 15.01
C LEU A 149 -10.63 -9.44 15.81
N SER A 150 -9.72 -8.53 15.47
CA SER A 150 -9.55 -7.27 16.19
C SER A 150 -9.29 -6.11 15.24
N PHE A 151 -9.72 -4.92 15.65
CA PHE A 151 -9.52 -3.68 14.91
C PHE A 151 -9.24 -2.56 15.91
N SER A 152 -8.03 -2.04 15.90
CA SER A 152 -7.57 -1.00 16.82
C SER A 152 -6.52 -0.12 16.16
N TRP A 153 -6.31 1.08 16.68
CA TRP A 153 -5.22 1.95 16.25
C TRP A 153 -4.68 2.76 17.43
N GLN A 154 -3.47 3.28 17.26
CA GLN A 154 -2.86 4.28 18.12
C GLN A 154 -2.60 5.53 17.29
N LEU A 155 -2.90 6.69 17.86
CA LEU A 155 -2.59 8.00 17.28
C LEU A 155 -1.73 8.75 18.29
N TYR A 156 -0.57 9.22 17.87
CA TYR A 156 0.38 9.87 18.77
C TYR A 156 1.19 10.95 18.06
N LYS A 157 1.58 11.97 18.82
CA LYS A 157 2.56 12.99 18.38
C LYS A 157 3.95 12.48 18.70
N VAL A 158 4.85 12.53 17.73
CA VAL A 158 6.23 12.05 17.85
C VAL A 158 7.15 13.24 18.09
N SER A 159 8.06 13.12 19.06
CA SER A 159 9.03 14.15 19.37
C SER A 159 10.44 13.54 19.47
N PRO A 160 11.49 14.25 19.01
CA PRO A 160 12.86 13.80 19.17
C PRO A 160 13.26 13.59 20.63
N LEU A 161 14.01 12.52 20.89
CA LEU A 161 14.66 12.32 22.18
C LEU A 161 15.84 13.29 22.26
N THR A 162 15.74 14.30 23.11
CA THR A 162 16.75 15.38 23.21
C THR A 162 17.67 15.27 24.42
N ASP A 163 17.26 14.54 25.46
CA ASP A 163 18.03 14.37 26.68
C ASP A 163 17.85 12.94 27.23
N HIS A 164 18.96 12.35 27.68
CA HIS A 164 19.01 11.02 28.27
C HIS A 164 20.36 10.79 28.97
N ASP A 165 20.36 10.07 30.10
CA ASP A 165 21.58 9.77 30.88
C ASP A 165 22.69 9.09 30.07
N ASN A 166 22.30 8.35 29.03
CA ASN A 166 23.20 7.77 28.05
C ASN A 166 23.17 8.60 26.75
N PRO A 167 24.22 9.37 26.43
CA PRO A 167 24.29 10.18 25.21
C PRO A 167 24.09 9.39 23.91
N ASN A 168 24.49 8.11 23.89
CA ASN A 168 24.30 7.26 22.71
C ASN A 168 22.81 7.03 22.40
N ALA A 169 21.93 7.06 23.41
CA ALA A 169 20.49 6.90 23.19
C ALA A 169 19.89 8.09 22.41
N VAL A 170 20.44 9.30 22.61
CA VAL A 170 20.05 10.50 21.86
C VAL A 170 20.63 10.45 20.46
N CYS A 171 21.94 10.19 20.33
CA CYS A 171 22.65 10.16 19.05
C CYS A 171 22.14 9.07 18.10
N GLU A 172 21.78 7.90 18.62
CA GLU A 172 21.35 6.72 17.84
C GLU A 172 19.82 6.50 17.92
N SER A 173 19.04 7.56 18.16
CA SER A 173 17.57 7.44 18.31
C SER A 173 16.84 7.06 17.01
N GLY A 174 17.47 7.24 15.85
CA GLY A 174 16.95 6.82 14.53
C GLY A 174 15.82 7.69 13.97
N LEU A 175 15.23 8.58 14.78
CA LEU A 175 14.07 9.37 14.35
C LEU A 175 14.44 10.43 13.30
N ASN A 176 15.63 11.02 13.39
CA ASN A 176 16.07 12.00 12.41
C ASN A 176 16.22 11.35 11.02
N GLU A 177 16.80 10.16 10.96
CA GLU A 177 16.96 9.39 9.72
C GLU A 177 15.59 9.05 9.09
N GLU A 178 14.63 8.61 9.92
CA GLU A 178 13.27 8.35 9.47
C GLU A 178 12.60 9.61 8.90
N VAL A 179 12.76 10.76 9.56
CA VAL A 179 12.17 12.04 9.13
C VAL A 179 12.86 12.60 7.88
N GLU A 180 14.20 12.55 7.80
CA GLU A 180 14.95 12.94 6.61
C GLU A 180 14.50 12.12 5.38
N GLY A 181 14.17 10.84 5.57
CA GLY A 181 13.70 9.94 4.51
C GLY A 181 12.26 10.17 4.03
N LEU A 182 11.42 10.91 4.77
CA LEU A 182 9.99 11.04 4.47
C LEU A 182 9.70 11.64 3.09
N ALA A 183 10.45 12.66 2.66
CA ALA A 183 10.31 13.24 1.32
C ALA A 183 10.57 12.20 0.22
N GLY A 184 11.61 11.37 0.37
CA GLY A 184 11.91 10.26 -0.53
C GLY A 184 10.79 9.21 -0.55
N THR A 185 10.28 8.84 0.62
CA THR A 185 9.13 7.94 0.76
C THR A 185 7.90 8.48 0.04
N LEU A 186 7.59 9.77 0.20
CA LEU A 186 6.48 10.44 -0.48
C LEU A 186 6.60 10.30 -2.00
N PHE A 187 7.74 10.67 -2.61
CA PHE A 187 7.93 10.55 -4.06
C PHE A 187 7.83 9.11 -4.56
N ASN A 188 8.40 8.15 -3.82
CA ASN A 188 8.32 6.74 -4.19
C ASN A 188 6.88 6.21 -4.13
N GLU A 189 6.10 6.58 -3.12
CA GLU A 189 4.68 6.21 -3.03
C GLU A 189 3.83 6.81 -4.16
N ILE A 190 4.11 8.06 -4.54
CA ILE A 190 3.47 8.72 -5.68
C ILE A 190 3.81 7.97 -6.97
N ALA A 191 5.08 7.64 -7.18
CA ALA A 191 5.54 6.91 -8.35
C ALA A 191 4.92 5.51 -8.48
N ASN A 192 4.81 4.78 -7.36
CA ASN A 192 4.13 3.50 -7.31
C ASN A 192 2.64 3.65 -7.63
N SER A 193 1.96 4.63 -7.02
CA SER A 193 0.55 4.93 -7.29
C SER A 193 0.33 5.29 -8.77
N ALA A 194 1.20 6.13 -9.35
CA ALA A 194 1.15 6.50 -10.76
C ALA A 194 1.40 5.30 -11.69
N THR A 195 2.27 4.36 -11.30
CA THR A 195 2.53 3.13 -12.05
C THR A 195 1.30 2.23 -12.07
N GLU A 196 0.61 2.08 -10.93
CA GLU A 196 -0.64 1.34 -10.89
C GLU A 196 -1.74 2.01 -11.73
N ILE A 197 -1.85 3.35 -11.65
CA ILE A 197 -2.80 4.12 -12.44
C ILE A 197 -2.52 3.92 -13.93
N TRP A 198 -1.25 4.01 -14.35
CA TRP A 198 -0.85 3.76 -15.73
C TRP A 198 -1.34 2.38 -16.20
N GLN A 199 -0.97 1.32 -15.48
CA GLN A 199 -1.30 -0.06 -15.85
C GLN A 199 -2.81 -0.31 -15.93
N LYS A 200 -3.58 0.17 -14.94
CA LYS A 200 -5.03 -0.09 -14.85
C LYS A 200 -5.84 0.80 -15.81
N VAL A 201 -5.41 2.04 -16.00
CA VAL A 201 -6.24 3.08 -16.61
C VAL A 201 -5.77 3.47 -18.01
N TYR A 202 -4.48 3.63 -18.26
CA TYR A 202 -3.96 4.33 -19.46
C TYR A 202 -3.14 3.46 -20.42
N ALA A 203 -2.51 2.39 -19.94
CA ALA A 203 -1.64 1.53 -20.74
C ALA A 203 -2.40 0.91 -21.93
N GLY A 204 -1.89 1.14 -23.15
CA GLY A 204 -2.46 0.60 -24.38
C GLY A 204 -3.83 1.17 -24.78
N LYS A 205 -4.28 2.26 -24.15
CA LYS A 205 -5.58 2.87 -24.46
C LYS A 205 -5.43 4.16 -25.26
N ASP A 206 -6.28 4.30 -26.26
CA ASP A 206 -6.48 5.47 -27.12
C ASP A 206 -7.74 6.27 -26.73
N THR A 207 -8.62 5.65 -25.94
CA THR A 207 -9.85 6.24 -25.41
C THR A 207 -10.13 5.82 -23.98
N VAL A 208 -10.53 6.77 -23.14
CA VAL A 208 -10.97 6.50 -21.76
C VAL A 208 -12.21 7.31 -21.40
N THR A 209 -12.99 6.81 -20.43
CA THR A 209 -14.10 7.59 -19.86
C THR A 209 -13.58 8.56 -18.81
N HIS A 210 -14.39 9.55 -18.42
CA HIS A 210 -14.07 10.48 -17.33
C HIS A 210 -13.75 9.82 -15.97
N LYS A 211 -14.10 8.54 -15.76
CA LYS A 211 -13.68 7.78 -14.58
C LYS A 211 -12.16 7.67 -14.47
N ALA A 212 -11.43 7.77 -15.59
CA ALA A 212 -9.96 7.79 -15.63
C ALA A 212 -9.34 8.98 -14.88
N LEU A 213 -10.09 10.07 -14.67
CA LEU A 213 -9.63 11.23 -13.90
C LEU A 213 -9.69 11.00 -12.39
N SER A 214 -10.51 10.05 -11.92
CA SER A 214 -10.72 9.84 -10.48
C SER A 214 -9.42 9.49 -9.74
N PRO A 215 -8.58 8.56 -10.22
CA PRO A 215 -7.32 8.25 -9.54
C PRO A 215 -6.34 9.43 -9.51
N LEU A 216 -6.33 10.28 -10.55
CA LEU A 216 -5.51 11.49 -10.58
C LEU A 216 -6.01 12.53 -9.58
N LYS A 217 -7.32 12.68 -9.41
CA LYS A 217 -7.91 13.54 -8.36
C LYS A 217 -7.51 13.06 -6.97
N THR A 218 -7.55 11.75 -6.71
CA THR A 218 -7.08 11.17 -5.44
C THR A 218 -5.60 11.46 -5.22
N LEU A 219 -4.76 11.27 -6.23
CA LEU A 219 -3.32 11.54 -6.12
C LEU A 219 -3.03 13.03 -5.88
N HIS A 220 -3.73 13.93 -6.58
CA HIS A 220 -3.69 15.37 -6.35
C HIS A 220 -4.03 15.73 -4.90
N GLN A 221 -5.13 15.20 -4.36
CA GLN A 221 -5.55 15.44 -2.97
C GLN A 221 -4.50 14.97 -1.96
N LYS A 222 -3.86 13.83 -2.22
CA LYS A 222 -2.74 13.32 -1.41
C LYS A 222 -1.58 14.33 -1.40
N LEU A 223 -1.12 14.77 -2.57
CA LEU A 223 -0.04 15.75 -2.69
C LEU A 223 -0.35 17.04 -1.94
N CYS A 224 -1.55 17.60 -2.12
CA CYS A 224 -1.98 18.82 -1.42
C CYS A 224 -1.97 18.66 0.10
N GLY A 225 -2.26 17.46 0.62
CA GLY A 225 -2.21 17.20 2.06
C GLY A 225 -0.81 17.08 2.63
N LEU A 226 0.20 16.85 1.79
CA LEU A 226 1.54 16.47 2.21
C LEU A 226 2.60 17.50 1.76
N THR A 227 2.18 18.69 1.33
CA THR A 227 3.08 19.78 0.95
C THR A 227 3.96 20.27 2.11
N PHE A 228 3.51 20.05 3.35
CA PHE A 228 4.31 20.37 4.54
C PHE A 228 5.50 19.42 4.72
N VAL A 229 5.43 18.19 4.19
CA VAL A 229 6.53 17.21 4.22
C VAL A 229 7.61 17.61 3.22
N GLU A 230 7.18 17.98 2.00
CA GLU A 230 8.09 18.36 0.93
C GLU A 230 7.47 19.42 -0.01
N PRO A 231 7.94 20.69 0.02
CA PRO A 231 7.36 21.77 -0.77
C PRO A 231 7.35 21.52 -2.29
N HIS A 232 8.31 20.76 -2.84
CA HIS A 232 8.37 20.47 -4.28
C HIS A 232 7.19 19.64 -4.79
N VAL A 233 6.34 19.08 -3.92
CA VAL A 233 5.13 18.38 -4.36
C VAL A 233 3.99 19.33 -4.73
N ALA A 234 4.00 20.59 -4.26
CA ALA A 234 2.92 21.55 -4.56
C ALA A 234 2.86 21.95 -6.05
N PRO A 235 3.98 22.22 -6.74
CA PRO A 235 3.99 22.42 -8.19
C PRO A 235 3.50 21.18 -8.96
N VAL A 236 3.87 19.98 -8.50
CA VAL A 236 3.41 18.71 -9.11
C VAL A 236 1.89 18.56 -8.98
N ALA A 237 1.33 18.86 -7.80
CA ALA A 237 -0.12 18.88 -7.59
C ALA A 237 -0.81 19.87 -8.56
N SER A 238 -0.25 21.07 -8.71
CA SER A 238 -0.77 22.09 -9.62
C SER A 238 -0.76 21.63 -11.08
N LEU A 239 0.26 20.89 -11.50
CA LEU A 239 0.35 20.30 -12.84
C LEU A 239 -0.75 19.26 -13.07
N ILE A 240 -0.98 18.35 -12.11
CA ILE A 240 -2.09 17.38 -12.18
C ILE A 240 -3.43 18.11 -12.30
N GLN A 241 -3.66 19.12 -11.47
CA GLN A 241 -4.91 19.88 -11.48
C GLN A 241 -5.12 20.61 -12.81
N THR A 242 -4.05 21.18 -13.38
CA THR A 242 -4.07 21.83 -14.70
C THR A 242 -4.46 20.83 -15.80
N ALA A 243 -3.85 19.64 -15.79
CA ALA A 243 -4.15 18.59 -16.76
C ALA A 243 -5.60 18.08 -16.66
N ILE A 244 -6.13 17.96 -15.43
CA ILE A 244 -7.54 17.57 -15.22
C ILE A 244 -8.48 18.65 -15.74
N ASN A 245 -8.15 19.92 -15.53
CA ASN A 245 -9.00 21.05 -15.92
C ASN A 245 -9.02 21.33 -17.42
N SER A 246 -8.00 20.89 -18.17
CA SER A 246 -7.98 21.04 -19.63
C SER A 246 -8.86 20.02 -20.36
N ILE A 247 -9.33 18.97 -19.68
CA ILE A 247 -10.16 17.94 -20.30
C ILE A 247 -11.59 18.47 -20.54
N PRO A 248 -12.15 18.32 -21.76
CA PRO A 248 -13.53 18.70 -22.06
C PRO A 248 -14.54 18.07 -21.09
N ALA A 249 -15.56 18.82 -20.65
CA ALA A 249 -16.49 18.37 -19.61
C ALA A 249 -17.39 17.17 -20.00
N LYS A 250 -17.48 16.83 -21.28
CA LYS A 250 -18.34 15.77 -21.82
C LYS A 250 -17.62 15.00 -22.92
N GLY A 251 -18.00 13.72 -23.05
CA GLY A 251 -17.48 12.82 -24.06
C GLY A 251 -16.45 11.85 -23.49
N ASN A 252 -15.93 10.99 -24.36
CA ASN A 252 -14.77 10.17 -24.04
C ASN A 252 -13.50 11.02 -24.23
N ILE A 253 -12.49 10.77 -23.40
CA ILE A 253 -11.19 11.43 -23.47
C ILE A 253 -10.35 10.69 -24.51
N THR A 254 -10.00 11.37 -25.59
CA THR A 254 -9.27 10.80 -26.75
C THR A 254 -8.26 11.79 -27.32
N GLY A 255 -7.43 11.33 -28.26
CA GLY A 255 -6.51 12.20 -29.01
C GLY A 255 -5.52 12.94 -28.11
N LYS A 256 -5.47 14.26 -28.23
CA LYS A 256 -4.53 15.10 -27.46
C LYS A 256 -4.79 15.04 -25.95
N ASP A 257 -6.05 14.88 -25.54
CA ASP A 257 -6.43 14.92 -24.13
C ASP A 257 -6.00 13.66 -23.38
N ILE A 258 -6.08 12.48 -24.01
CA ILE A 258 -5.57 11.24 -23.38
C ILE A 258 -4.03 11.22 -23.39
N LEU A 259 -3.38 11.71 -24.45
CA LEU A 259 -1.93 11.83 -24.52
C LEU A 259 -1.39 12.76 -23.42
N LEU A 260 -2.10 13.85 -23.15
CA LEU A 260 -1.80 14.75 -22.04
C LEU A 260 -1.78 14.01 -20.70
N LEU A 261 -2.86 13.31 -20.37
CA LEU A 261 -2.98 12.57 -19.11
C LEU A 261 -1.93 11.45 -19.03
N GLN A 262 -1.65 10.78 -20.16
CA GLN A 262 -0.60 9.78 -20.26
C GLN A 262 0.78 10.38 -19.97
N GLY A 263 1.12 11.54 -20.55
CA GLY A 263 2.39 12.23 -20.29
C GLY A 263 2.52 12.65 -18.82
N VAL A 264 1.45 13.17 -18.22
CA VAL A 264 1.43 13.51 -16.77
C VAL A 264 1.66 12.27 -15.91
N VAL A 265 0.93 11.19 -16.16
CA VAL A 265 1.08 9.94 -15.39
C VAL A 265 2.48 9.35 -15.62
N SER A 266 3.02 9.42 -16.83
CA SER A 266 4.37 8.96 -17.16
C SER A 266 5.42 9.71 -16.33
N MET A 267 5.33 11.04 -16.27
CA MET A 267 6.21 11.88 -15.44
C MET A 267 6.10 11.56 -13.95
N LEU A 268 4.89 11.32 -13.45
CA LEU A 268 4.67 10.97 -12.04
C LEU A 268 5.25 9.62 -11.64
N ARG A 269 5.51 8.72 -12.58
CA ARG A 269 6.08 7.39 -12.31
C ARG A 269 7.58 7.42 -12.01
N ASP A 270 8.25 8.53 -12.27
CA ASP A 270 9.66 8.70 -11.98
C ASP A 270 9.88 9.86 -10.99
N PRO A 271 10.35 9.57 -9.77
CA PRO A 271 10.72 10.59 -8.78
C PRO A 271 11.65 11.67 -9.31
N SER A 272 12.62 11.31 -10.16
CA SER A 272 13.58 12.28 -10.70
C SER A 272 12.91 13.26 -11.66
N SER A 273 12.05 12.75 -12.53
CA SER A 273 11.23 13.55 -13.44
C SER A 273 10.30 14.49 -12.65
N MET A 274 9.60 14.00 -11.63
CA MET A 274 8.75 14.85 -10.77
C MET A 274 9.51 16.05 -10.21
N LEU A 275 10.73 15.83 -9.72
CA LEU A 275 11.58 16.88 -9.17
C LEU A 275 12.06 17.87 -10.21
N GLN A 276 12.53 17.38 -11.35
CA GLN A 276 12.98 18.23 -12.44
C GLN A 276 11.84 19.14 -12.93
N HIS A 277 10.64 18.59 -13.09
CA HIS A 277 9.48 19.36 -13.53
C HIS A 277 9.00 20.34 -12.45
N SER A 278 9.06 19.95 -11.18
CA SER A 278 8.77 20.84 -10.06
C SER A 278 9.72 22.04 -10.00
N GLN A 279 11.02 21.82 -10.18
CA GLN A 279 12.04 22.88 -10.20
C GLN A 279 11.79 23.90 -11.32
N ARG A 280 11.46 23.45 -12.53
CA ARG A 280 11.12 24.37 -13.64
C ARG A 280 9.94 25.28 -13.31
N LEU A 281 8.92 24.76 -12.63
CA LEU A 281 7.76 25.55 -12.21
C LEU A 281 8.14 26.58 -11.14
N ILE A 282 9.03 26.21 -10.20
CA ILE A 282 9.56 27.13 -9.19
C ILE A 282 10.41 28.24 -9.84
N GLU A 283 11.15 27.92 -10.90
CA GLU A 283 11.94 28.87 -11.71
C GLU A 283 11.08 29.80 -12.58
N GLY A 284 9.74 29.69 -12.51
CA GLY A 284 8.81 30.62 -13.17
C GLY A 284 8.28 30.17 -14.53
N HIS A 285 8.56 28.93 -14.97
CA HIS A 285 7.90 28.38 -16.16
C HIS A 285 6.41 28.15 -15.87
N SER A 286 5.54 28.44 -16.83
CA SER A 286 4.11 28.20 -16.61
C SER A 286 3.79 26.69 -16.64
N PRO A 287 2.75 26.23 -15.91
CA PRO A 287 2.28 24.84 -16.01
C PRO A 287 1.96 24.41 -17.43
N GLN A 288 1.52 25.36 -18.28
CA GLN A 288 1.23 25.11 -19.69
C GLN A 288 2.51 24.85 -20.50
N ASP A 289 3.58 25.60 -20.26
CA ASP A 289 4.87 25.40 -20.94
C ASP A 289 5.48 24.04 -20.60
N VAL A 290 5.42 23.66 -19.31
CA VAL A 290 5.90 22.36 -18.84
C VAL A 290 5.08 21.23 -19.47
N MET A 291 3.77 21.43 -19.61
CA MET A 291 2.87 20.48 -20.23
C MET A 291 3.11 20.33 -21.74
N SER A 292 3.34 21.44 -22.44
CA SER A 292 3.75 21.42 -23.84
C SER A 292 5.08 20.70 -24.02
N ALA A 293 6.02 20.85 -23.09
CA ALA A 293 7.28 20.12 -23.10
C ALA A 293 7.08 18.60 -22.91
N LEU A 294 6.15 18.17 -22.04
CA LEU A 294 5.78 16.76 -21.88
C LEU A 294 5.24 16.18 -23.19
N LEU A 295 4.30 16.89 -23.82
CA LEU A 295 3.74 16.49 -25.12
C LEU A 295 4.78 16.48 -26.24
N ALA A 296 5.78 17.37 -26.19
CA ALA A 296 6.85 17.46 -27.18
C ALA A 296 7.91 16.35 -27.02
N ASN A 297 8.19 15.92 -25.79
CA ASN A 297 9.16 14.85 -25.51
C ASN A 297 8.57 13.43 -25.72
N ASP A 298 7.25 13.25 -25.67
CA ASP A 298 6.62 11.92 -25.65
C ASP A 298 6.03 11.41 -26.98
N VAL A 299 6.30 12.07 -28.12
CA VAL A 299 5.85 11.53 -29.43
C VAL A 299 6.76 10.38 -29.94
N PHE A 300 7.94 10.14 -29.35
CA PHE A 300 8.89 9.15 -29.89
C PHE A 300 9.43 8.08 -28.92
N ALA A 301 9.32 8.22 -27.59
CA ALA A 301 9.95 7.25 -26.67
C ALA A 301 8.99 6.16 -26.12
N VAL A 302 7.70 6.46 -25.96
CA VAL A 302 6.79 5.57 -25.21
C VAL A 302 6.01 4.59 -26.11
N CYS A 303 5.92 4.84 -27.41
CA CYS A 303 5.14 4.00 -28.34
C CYS A 303 5.94 2.92 -29.09
N GLN A 304 7.25 2.75 -28.83
CA GLN A 304 8.09 1.74 -29.51
C GLN A 304 9.02 0.95 -28.56
N SER A 305 8.46 0.22 -27.60
CA SER A 305 9.19 -0.93 -27.03
C SER A 305 8.32 -2.18 -27.02
N PRO A 306 8.39 -3.00 -28.10
CA PRO A 306 7.93 -4.37 -28.09
C PRO A 306 9.15 -5.30 -27.90
N ASP A 307 9.87 -5.19 -26.80
CA ASP A 307 10.98 -6.12 -26.54
C ASP A 307 10.66 -7.02 -25.34
N ILE A 308 10.18 -8.22 -25.67
CA ILE A 308 10.38 -9.42 -24.86
C ILE A 308 11.89 -9.74 -24.97
N PRO A 309 12.67 -9.71 -23.89
CA PRO A 309 14.03 -10.22 -23.96
C PRO A 309 13.96 -11.74 -24.09
N ALA A 310 14.41 -12.25 -25.24
CA ALA A 310 14.74 -13.65 -25.42
C ALA A 310 15.77 -14.08 -24.34
N GLU A 311 15.53 -15.27 -23.78
CA GLU A 311 16.46 -16.13 -23.02
C GLU A 311 17.81 -15.53 -22.64
N ILE A 312 17.95 -15.14 -21.36
CA ILE A 312 19.24 -14.89 -20.74
C ILE A 312 19.71 -16.20 -20.11
N SER A 313 20.71 -16.84 -20.73
CA SER A 313 21.48 -17.94 -20.15
C SER A 313 22.10 -17.51 -18.83
N LEU A 314 21.77 -18.21 -17.74
CA LEU A 314 22.31 -17.98 -16.40
C LEU A 314 23.75 -18.52 -16.28
N PRO A 315 24.75 -17.72 -15.87
CA PRO A 315 26.00 -18.24 -15.32
C PRO A 315 25.81 -18.65 -13.84
N PRO A 316 26.63 -19.57 -13.31
CA PRO A 316 26.41 -20.17 -12.00
C PRO A 316 26.63 -19.19 -10.85
N VAL A 317 25.73 -19.20 -9.88
CA VAL A 317 25.81 -18.42 -8.65
C VAL A 317 26.84 -19.06 -7.71
N HIS A 318 27.91 -18.34 -7.40
CA HIS A 318 28.73 -18.65 -6.22
C HIS A 318 27.96 -18.29 -4.95
N GLN A 319 27.72 -19.30 -4.12
CA GLN A 319 27.12 -19.18 -2.80
C GLN A 319 27.98 -18.27 -1.90
N ARG A 320 27.45 -17.11 -1.53
CA ARG A 320 27.88 -16.41 -0.31
C ARG A 320 27.16 -17.05 0.86
N GLN A 321 27.92 -17.67 1.75
CA GLN A 321 27.44 -18.20 3.03
C GLN A 321 26.85 -17.05 3.87
N SER A 322 25.53 -17.04 4.02
CA SER A 322 24.86 -16.27 5.07
C SER A 322 24.94 -17.06 6.38
N ALA A 323 25.39 -16.39 7.43
CA ALA A 323 25.51 -16.95 8.76
C ALA A 323 24.14 -17.41 9.29
N ASN A 324 24.15 -18.61 9.86
CA ASN A 324 23.05 -19.26 10.57
C ASN A 324 22.64 -18.40 11.78
N ILE A 325 21.42 -17.85 11.80
CA ILE A 325 20.79 -17.32 13.01
C ILE A 325 19.62 -18.25 13.36
N PRO A 326 19.66 -18.96 14.51
CA PRO A 326 18.62 -19.91 14.89
C PRO A 326 17.30 -19.20 15.23
N ASN A 327 16.23 -19.72 14.64
CA ASN A 327 14.84 -19.36 14.85
C ASN A 327 14.40 -19.76 16.27
N ILE A 328 14.28 -18.79 17.18
CA ILE A 328 13.68 -18.99 18.50
C ILE A 328 12.17 -18.75 18.35
N GLY A 329 11.42 -19.85 18.48
CA GLY A 329 9.97 -19.85 18.41
C GLY A 329 9.31 -19.03 19.52
N LEU A 330 8.24 -18.34 19.14
CA LEU A 330 7.24 -17.81 20.06
C LEU A 330 5.94 -18.56 19.79
N TRP A 331 5.52 -19.29 20.82
CA TRP A 331 4.25 -20.02 20.95
C TRP A 331 3.07 -19.07 21.14
#